data_AF-A0A6C0E815-F1
#
_entry.id   AF-A0A6C0E815-F1
#
_cell.length_a   1.000
_cell.length_b   1.000
_cell.length_c   1.000
_cell.angle_alpha   90.00
_cell.angle_beta   90.00
_cell.angle_gamma   90.00
#
_symmetry.space_group_name_H-M   'P 1'
#
loop_
_entity.id
_entity.type
_entity.pdbx_description
1 polymer ?
#
loop_
_entity_poly.entity_id
_entity_poly.type
_entity_poly.pdbx_seq_one_letter_code
_entity_poly.pdbx_strand_id
1 'polypeptide(L)'
;MPKLPINTFTDFITYVENEINQCDNPNVTNTSLNLQNNKGFTILMLASRYSNSCNSLEIIKKLIKSGANINIQTNNGWTALMLASRYSNSESLFETVKLLIDSGANINIQNNNGWTALMMASRHLNSESSFETVKLLIDSGANIDIQNEHGWTALTFASRYSNSKSSLKTVKLLIDSGANIDIQNENGWTALHMASRYSNSESSLETVKLLIDSGANINIQNEYGLTALMLASRSSYSTSSLETVKLLIDSGANINIQNNNRWTALMMASRYSYSTSSLETVKLLIDSGANINIQNEYGWSALMMASKSSYSTSSLETVKLLIDSGANINIQNRHGLTCLDYIYLFKSSNHIKNYLKNISEFEKNTNILLWCAIRVNKKTTTHDIIKFIRV
;
A
#
# COMPACT_ATOMS: atom_id res chain seq x y z
N MET A 1 11.09 -44.53 3.62
CA MET A 1 10.31 -44.54 2.37
C MET A 1 11.14 -43.88 1.27
N PRO A 2 11.16 -44.43 0.04
CA PRO A 2 11.91 -43.83 -1.06
C PRO A 2 11.39 -42.40 -1.35
N LYS A 3 12.30 -41.45 -1.55
CA LYS A 3 11.99 -40.07 -1.93
C LYS A 3 12.16 -39.94 -3.44
N LEU A 4 11.33 -39.12 -4.10
CA LEU A 4 11.50 -38.81 -5.53
C LEU A 4 12.90 -38.20 -5.77
N PRO A 5 13.75 -38.79 -6.62
CA PRO A 5 15.12 -38.32 -6.87
C PRO A 5 15.15 -37.22 -7.95
N ILE A 6 14.26 -36.22 -7.83
CA ILE A 6 14.09 -35.17 -8.84
C ILE A 6 14.63 -33.86 -8.27
N ASN A 7 15.76 -33.38 -8.79
CA ASN A 7 16.42 -32.16 -8.36
C ASN A 7 16.34 -31.02 -9.39
N THR A 8 16.09 -31.32 -10.67
CA THR A 8 15.96 -30.32 -11.74
C THR A 8 14.69 -30.51 -12.60
N PHE A 9 14.31 -29.48 -13.38
CA PHE A 9 13.18 -29.54 -14.32
C PHE A 9 13.45 -30.54 -15.48
N THR A 10 14.71 -30.74 -15.85
CA THR A 10 15.11 -31.72 -16.87
C THR A 10 15.04 -33.15 -16.35
N ASP A 11 15.44 -33.38 -15.08
CA ASP A 11 15.22 -34.66 -14.39
C ASP A 11 13.71 -34.95 -14.28
N PHE A 12 12.90 -33.92 -14.10
CA PHE A 12 11.44 -33.99 -14.04
C PHE A 12 10.82 -34.42 -15.38
N ILE A 13 11.15 -33.78 -16.51
CA ILE A 13 10.64 -34.19 -17.83
C ILE A 13 11.05 -35.64 -18.13
N THR A 14 12.32 -35.98 -17.90
CA THR A 14 12.85 -37.33 -18.17
C THR A 14 12.17 -38.39 -17.30
N TYR A 15 11.97 -38.11 -16.00
CA TYR A 15 11.27 -39.03 -15.10
C TYR A 15 9.79 -39.16 -15.46
N VAL A 16 9.11 -38.05 -15.78
CA VAL A 16 7.71 -38.03 -16.19
C VAL A 16 7.51 -38.77 -17.51
N GLU A 17 8.35 -38.57 -18.51
CA GLU A 17 8.27 -39.31 -19.77
C GLU A 17 8.56 -40.81 -19.56
N ASN A 18 9.51 -41.17 -18.70
CA ASN A 18 9.82 -42.57 -18.40
C ASN A 18 8.74 -43.28 -17.57
N GLU A 19 8.10 -42.60 -16.61
CA GLU A 19 7.03 -43.16 -15.78
C GLU A 19 5.67 -43.11 -16.48
N ILE A 20 5.35 -42.06 -17.26
CA ILE A 20 4.09 -41.95 -18.00
C ILE A 20 4.04 -42.92 -19.18
N ASN A 21 5.16 -43.17 -19.85
CA ASN A 21 5.23 -44.24 -20.86
C ASN A 21 5.13 -45.64 -20.23
N GLN A 22 5.30 -45.75 -18.91
CA GLN A 22 5.00 -46.94 -18.12
C GLN A 22 3.63 -46.87 -17.43
N CYS A 23 2.81 -45.83 -17.58
CA CYS A 23 1.48 -45.79 -16.95
C CYS A 23 0.46 -46.69 -17.66
N ASP A 24 0.79 -47.25 -18.83
CA ASP A 24 0.08 -48.41 -19.39
C ASP A 24 0.53 -49.75 -18.74
N ASN A 25 1.52 -49.70 -17.84
CA ASN A 25 2.00 -50.85 -17.06
C ASN A 25 1.20 -50.94 -15.74
N PRO A 26 0.47 -52.03 -15.50
CA PRO A 26 -0.37 -52.22 -14.31
C PRO A 26 0.39 -52.25 -12.96
N ASN A 27 1.73 -52.15 -12.98
CA ASN A 27 2.59 -52.14 -11.80
C ASN A 27 2.86 -50.74 -11.21
N VAL A 28 2.46 -49.65 -11.87
CA VAL A 28 2.51 -48.29 -11.28
C VAL A 28 1.38 -48.17 -10.26
N THR A 29 1.64 -48.61 -9.04
CA THR A 29 0.67 -48.52 -7.93
C THR A 29 0.40 -47.06 -7.58
N ASN A 30 -0.83 -46.75 -7.14
CA ASN A 30 -1.26 -45.40 -6.70
C ASN A 30 -0.30 -44.73 -5.67
N THR A 31 0.49 -45.55 -4.98
CA THR A 31 1.57 -45.14 -4.07
C THR A 31 2.75 -44.41 -4.73
N SER A 32 3.12 -44.70 -5.98
CA SER A 32 4.27 -44.05 -6.65
C SER A 32 3.94 -42.64 -7.14
N LEU A 33 2.73 -42.42 -7.65
CA LEU A 33 2.24 -41.12 -8.16
C LEU A 33 2.22 -40.03 -7.08
N ASN A 34 2.06 -40.46 -5.82
CA ASN A 34 1.92 -39.62 -4.65
C ASN A 34 3.22 -39.47 -3.85
N LEU A 35 4.34 -40.04 -4.33
CA LEU A 35 5.64 -39.84 -3.69
C LEU A 35 5.99 -38.35 -3.67
N GLN A 36 6.70 -37.96 -2.62
CA GLN A 36 7.16 -36.60 -2.44
C GLN A 36 8.69 -36.55 -2.46
N ASN A 37 9.25 -35.51 -3.06
CA ASN A 37 10.67 -35.22 -2.94
C ASN A 37 11.00 -34.67 -1.52
N ASN A 38 12.26 -34.32 -1.27
CA ASN A 38 12.71 -33.77 0.02
C ASN A 38 11.98 -32.47 0.46
N LYS A 39 11.36 -31.74 -0.46
CA LYS A 39 10.59 -30.52 -0.22
C LYS A 39 9.07 -30.76 -0.15
N GLY A 40 8.62 -32.01 -0.30
CA GLY A 40 7.20 -32.35 -0.29
C GLY A 40 6.51 -32.23 -1.66
N PHE A 41 7.24 -32.01 -2.75
CA PHE A 41 6.61 -31.89 -4.07
C PHE A 41 6.29 -33.27 -4.66
N THR A 42 5.05 -33.41 -5.16
CA THR A 42 4.65 -34.54 -6.02
C THR A 42 4.90 -34.21 -7.49
N ILE A 43 4.81 -35.23 -8.35
CA ILE A 43 4.90 -35.06 -9.81
C ILE A 43 3.82 -34.11 -10.31
N LEU A 44 2.58 -34.26 -9.82
CA LEU A 44 1.44 -33.40 -10.18
C LEU A 44 1.71 -31.93 -9.86
N MET A 45 2.31 -31.64 -8.69
CA MET A 45 2.67 -30.26 -8.31
C MET A 45 3.72 -29.64 -9.23
N LEU A 46 4.74 -30.41 -9.60
CA LEU A 46 5.79 -29.94 -10.50
C LEU A 46 5.23 -29.69 -11.91
N ALA A 47 4.41 -30.61 -12.42
CA ALA A 47 3.71 -30.44 -13.69
C ALA A 47 2.82 -29.19 -13.69
N SER A 48 2.06 -29.00 -12.61
CA SER A 48 1.13 -27.87 -12.46
C SER A 48 1.85 -26.52 -12.33
N ARG A 49 3.06 -26.50 -11.76
CA ARG A 49 3.86 -25.28 -11.59
C ARG A 49 4.47 -24.79 -12.90
N TYR A 50 4.94 -25.72 -13.73
CA TYR A 50 5.76 -25.42 -14.91
C TYR A 50 5.01 -25.66 -16.22
N SER A 51 3.68 -25.74 -16.18
CA SER A 51 2.86 -25.90 -17.38
C SER A 51 3.11 -24.75 -18.35
N ASN A 52 3.59 -25.09 -19.55
CA ASN A 52 3.97 -24.12 -20.58
C ASN A 52 3.58 -24.55 -22.01
N SER A 53 2.84 -25.65 -22.14
CA SER A 53 2.49 -26.25 -23.44
C SER A 53 1.36 -27.28 -23.29
N CYS A 54 0.70 -27.63 -24.41
CA CYS A 54 -0.32 -28.69 -24.44
C CYS A 54 0.20 -30.04 -23.92
N ASN A 55 1.48 -30.35 -24.10
CA ASN A 55 2.09 -31.58 -23.59
C ASN A 55 2.01 -31.66 -22.05
N SER A 56 2.28 -30.54 -21.37
CA SER A 56 2.18 -30.47 -19.90
C SER A 56 0.75 -30.69 -19.40
N LEU A 57 -0.27 -30.21 -20.14
CA LEU A 57 -1.67 -30.40 -19.78
C LEU A 57 -2.09 -31.86 -19.94
N GLU A 58 -1.68 -32.54 -21.01
CA GLU A 58 -1.93 -33.98 -21.21
C GLU A 58 -1.25 -34.84 -20.14
N ILE A 59 -0.03 -34.47 -19.72
CA ILE A 59 0.66 -35.09 -18.59
C ILE A 59 -0.18 -34.96 -17.30
N ILE A 60 -0.69 -33.76 -16.99
CA ILE A 60 -1.51 -33.52 -15.80
C ILE A 60 -2.80 -34.34 -15.86
N LYS A 61 -3.48 -34.38 -17.02
CA LYS A 61 -4.69 -35.20 -17.23
C LYS A 61 -4.41 -36.68 -16.99
N LYS A 62 -3.30 -37.21 -17.51
CA LYS A 62 -2.90 -38.62 -17.29
C LYS A 62 -2.64 -38.90 -15.83
N LEU A 63 -1.88 -38.05 -15.14
CA LEU A 63 -1.59 -38.22 -13.70
C LEU A 63 -2.88 -38.26 -12.86
N ILE A 64 -3.83 -37.36 -13.15
CA ILE A 64 -5.13 -37.32 -12.45
C ILE A 64 -5.94 -38.59 -12.74
N LYS A 65 -6.05 -39.01 -14.01
CA LYS A 65 -6.76 -40.25 -14.40
C LYS A 65 -6.16 -41.50 -13.76
N SER A 66 -4.85 -41.52 -13.56
CA SER A 66 -4.14 -42.62 -12.90
C SER A 66 -4.24 -42.59 -11.36
N GLY A 67 -4.95 -41.61 -10.77
CA GLY A 67 -5.25 -41.56 -9.34
C GLY A 67 -4.32 -40.67 -8.51
N ALA A 68 -3.52 -39.79 -9.11
CA ALA A 68 -2.70 -38.84 -8.36
C ALA A 68 -3.58 -37.97 -7.43
N ASN A 69 -3.21 -37.89 -6.14
CA ASN A 69 -3.94 -37.11 -5.16
C ASN A 69 -3.65 -35.61 -5.35
N ILE A 70 -4.69 -34.89 -5.76
CA ILE A 70 -4.65 -33.46 -6.12
C ILE A 70 -4.40 -32.56 -4.91
N ASN A 71 -4.74 -33.02 -3.71
CA ASN A 71 -4.77 -32.22 -2.48
C ASN A 71 -3.58 -32.47 -1.56
N ILE A 72 -2.55 -33.22 -2.01
CA ILE A 72 -1.30 -33.35 -1.25
C ILE A 72 -0.72 -31.95 -1.02
N GLN A 73 -0.09 -31.76 0.14
CA GLN A 73 0.61 -30.53 0.49
C GLN A 73 2.12 -30.78 0.57
N THR A 74 2.90 -29.83 0.07
CA THR A 74 4.36 -29.79 0.31
C THR A 74 4.66 -29.61 1.81
N ASN A 75 5.94 -29.69 2.20
CA ASN A 75 6.35 -29.42 3.58
C ASN A 75 5.95 -28.00 4.06
N ASN A 76 5.71 -27.08 3.13
CA ASN A 76 5.26 -25.71 3.39
C ASN A 76 3.75 -25.53 3.20
N GLY A 77 2.98 -26.60 3.03
CA GLY A 77 1.53 -26.54 2.88
C GLY A 77 1.02 -26.24 1.47
N TRP A 78 1.88 -26.18 0.46
CA TRP A 78 1.47 -25.82 -0.92
C TRP A 78 0.80 -26.98 -1.64
N THR A 79 -0.31 -26.72 -2.34
CA THR A 79 -0.99 -27.67 -3.24
C THR A 79 -0.64 -27.43 -4.71
N ALA A 80 -1.01 -28.37 -5.59
CA ALA A 80 -0.90 -28.18 -7.04
C ALA A 80 -1.68 -26.94 -7.52
N LEU A 81 -2.89 -26.74 -6.99
CA LEU A 81 -3.75 -25.59 -7.31
C LEU A 81 -3.11 -24.25 -6.93
N MET A 82 -2.48 -24.16 -5.75
CA MET A 82 -1.77 -22.94 -5.33
C MET A 82 -0.59 -22.60 -6.25
N LEU A 83 0.17 -23.63 -6.66
CA LEU A 83 1.30 -23.45 -7.56
C LEU A 83 0.84 -22.95 -8.92
N ALA A 84 -0.17 -23.58 -9.53
CA ALA A 84 -0.73 -23.14 -10.81
C ALA A 84 -1.32 -21.73 -10.72
N SER A 85 -2.09 -21.44 -9.66
CA SER A 85 -2.72 -20.13 -9.45
C SER A 85 -1.71 -18.99 -9.30
N ARG A 86 -0.60 -19.23 -8.58
CA ARG A 86 0.47 -18.24 -8.39
C ARG A 86 1.14 -17.81 -9.70
N TYR A 87 1.27 -18.74 -10.63
CA TYR A 87 1.99 -18.54 -11.89
C TYR A 87 1.05 -18.38 -13.08
N SER A 88 -0.25 -18.15 -12.87
CA SER A 88 -1.30 -18.06 -13.89
C SER A 88 -1.19 -16.84 -14.83
N ASN A 89 -0.04 -16.69 -15.50
CA ASN A 89 0.26 -15.64 -16.46
C ASN A 89 0.20 -16.10 -17.92
N SER A 90 -0.24 -17.33 -18.16
CA SER A 90 -0.40 -17.93 -19.48
C SER A 90 -1.69 -18.75 -19.55
N GLU A 91 -2.19 -18.95 -20.77
CA GLU A 91 -3.36 -19.77 -21.04
C GLU A 91 -3.18 -21.23 -20.58
N SER A 92 -1.98 -21.80 -20.74
CA SER A 92 -1.65 -23.16 -20.29
C SER A 92 -1.81 -23.33 -18.78
N LEU A 93 -1.41 -22.31 -18.00
CA LEU A 93 -1.54 -22.34 -16.53
C LEU A 93 -2.97 -22.08 -16.10
N PHE A 94 -3.73 -21.24 -16.82
CA PHE A 94 -5.17 -21.09 -16.60
C PHE A 94 -5.91 -22.42 -16.83
N GLU A 95 -5.66 -23.12 -17.95
CA GLU A 95 -6.27 -24.43 -18.23
C GLU A 95 -5.83 -25.49 -17.21
N THR A 96 -4.62 -25.39 -16.68
CA THR A 96 -4.17 -26.23 -15.56
C THR A 96 -4.97 -25.96 -14.29
N VAL A 97 -5.20 -24.70 -13.93
CA VAL A 97 -6.06 -24.34 -12.78
C VAL A 97 -7.46 -24.93 -12.95
N LYS A 98 -8.05 -24.75 -14.14
CA LYS A 98 -9.37 -25.28 -14.48
C LYS A 98 -9.43 -26.80 -14.36
N LEU A 99 -8.48 -27.50 -14.96
CA LEU A 99 -8.42 -28.95 -14.87
C LEU A 99 -8.30 -29.44 -13.42
N LEU A 100 -7.48 -28.79 -12.59
CA LEU A 100 -7.34 -29.15 -11.17
C LEU A 100 -8.65 -28.95 -10.40
N ILE A 101 -9.35 -27.85 -10.64
CA ILE A 101 -10.66 -27.56 -10.02
C ILE A 101 -11.70 -28.58 -10.46
N ASP A 102 -11.85 -28.81 -11.77
CA ASP A 102 -12.79 -29.78 -12.35
C ASP A 102 -12.54 -31.21 -11.84
N SER A 103 -11.30 -31.49 -11.44
CA SER A 103 -10.89 -32.80 -10.89
C SER A 103 -11.00 -32.89 -9.36
N GLY A 104 -11.55 -31.88 -8.68
CA GLY A 104 -11.82 -31.94 -7.24
C GLY A 104 -10.69 -31.41 -6.34
N ALA A 105 -9.86 -30.47 -6.84
CA ALA A 105 -8.96 -29.71 -5.96
C ALA A 105 -9.76 -28.95 -4.90
N ASN A 106 -9.34 -29.05 -3.63
CA ASN A 106 -9.91 -28.23 -2.58
C ASN A 106 -9.36 -26.81 -2.68
N ILE A 107 -10.24 -25.89 -3.08
CA ILE A 107 -9.93 -24.49 -3.39
C ILE A 107 -9.47 -23.69 -2.16
N ASN A 108 -9.92 -24.09 -0.97
CA ASN A 108 -9.77 -23.33 0.27
C ASN A 108 -8.66 -23.86 1.19
N ILE A 109 -7.83 -24.80 0.73
CA ILE A 109 -6.64 -25.21 1.50
C ILE A 109 -5.76 -23.97 1.74
N GLN A 110 -5.24 -23.86 2.97
CA GLN A 110 -4.25 -22.87 3.36
C GLN A 110 -2.87 -23.53 3.47
N ASN A 111 -1.83 -22.86 2.98
CA ASN A 111 -0.46 -23.28 3.22
C ASN A 111 -0.03 -22.91 4.66
N ASN A 112 1.21 -23.22 5.05
CA ASN A 112 1.68 -22.98 6.43
C ASN A 112 1.65 -21.49 6.84
N ASN A 113 1.59 -20.57 5.87
CA ASN A 113 1.48 -19.13 6.09
C ASN A 113 0.04 -18.61 5.91
N GLY A 114 -0.96 -19.50 5.87
CA GLY A 114 -2.37 -19.15 5.71
C GLY A 114 -2.79 -18.77 4.29
N TRP A 115 -1.94 -18.92 3.26
CA TRP A 115 -2.30 -18.49 1.91
C TRP A 115 -3.18 -19.50 1.18
N THR A 116 -4.18 -19.00 0.45
CA THR A 116 -5.05 -19.77 -0.46
C THR A 116 -4.65 -19.60 -1.93
N ALA A 117 -5.21 -20.42 -2.82
CA ALA A 117 -5.06 -20.25 -4.27
C ALA A 117 -5.55 -18.86 -4.74
N LEU A 118 -6.67 -18.38 -4.21
CA LEU A 118 -7.24 -17.07 -4.52
C LEU A 118 -6.29 -15.91 -4.16
N MET A 119 -5.64 -15.97 -2.99
CA MET A 119 -4.64 -14.96 -2.61
C MET A 119 -3.40 -14.98 -3.52
N MET A 120 -2.95 -16.17 -3.94
CA MET A 120 -1.81 -16.29 -4.84
C MET A 120 -2.10 -15.65 -6.20
N ALA A 121 -3.28 -15.91 -6.77
CA ALA A 121 -3.71 -15.30 -8.02
C ALA A 121 -3.89 -13.78 -7.87
N SER A 122 -4.52 -13.33 -6.78
CA SER A 122 -4.78 -11.90 -6.49
C SER A 122 -3.51 -11.06 -6.23
N ARG A 123 -2.38 -11.70 -5.95
CA ARG A 123 -1.08 -11.00 -5.79
C ARG A 123 -0.37 -10.73 -7.12
N HIS A 124 -0.59 -11.57 -8.13
CA HIS A 124 0.23 -11.63 -9.34
C HIS A 124 -0.57 -11.21 -10.60
N LEU A 125 -1.20 -10.04 -10.55
CA LEU A 125 -2.24 -9.58 -11.49
C LEU A 125 -1.68 -8.84 -12.72
N ASN A 126 -0.80 -9.52 -13.48
CA ASN A 126 -0.08 -8.91 -14.59
C ASN A 126 -0.60 -9.35 -15.98
N SER A 127 -1.67 -10.14 -16.05
CA SER A 127 -2.21 -10.68 -17.31
C SER A 127 -3.71 -10.94 -17.23
N GLU A 128 -4.37 -11.09 -18.39
CA GLU A 128 -5.78 -11.48 -18.46
C GLU A 128 -5.99 -12.91 -17.91
N SER A 129 -5.04 -13.84 -18.14
CA SER A 129 -5.11 -15.20 -17.57
C SER A 129 -5.11 -15.21 -16.05
N SER A 130 -4.46 -14.23 -15.41
CA SER A 130 -4.45 -14.09 -13.95
C SER A 130 -5.80 -13.60 -13.45
N PHE A 131 -6.44 -12.69 -14.17
CA PHE A 131 -7.81 -12.25 -13.89
C PHE A 131 -8.83 -13.41 -14.05
N GLU A 132 -8.77 -14.14 -15.17
CA GLU A 132 -9.66 -15.29 -15.40
C GLU A 132 -9.43 -16.40 -14.36
N THR A 133 -8.20 -16.57 -13.88
CA THR A 133 -7.89 -17.48 -12.76
C THR A 133 -8.59 -17.06 -11.47
N VAL A 134 -8.56 -15.76 -11.13
CA VAL A 134 -9.28 -15.26 -9.94
C VAL A 134 -10.78 -15.47 -10.09
N LYS A 135 -11.34 -15.16 -11.27
CA LYS A 135 -12.74 -15.37 -11.58
C LYS A 135 -13.16 -16.83 -11.44
N LEU A 136 -12.41 -17.73 -12.05
CA LEU A 136 -12.67 -19.16 -11.97
C LEU A 136 -12.63 -19.67 -10.52
N LEU A 137 -11.66 -19.23 -9.72
CA LEU A 137 -11.56 -19.61 -8.30
C LEU A 137 -12.80 -19.14 -7.51
N ILE A 138 -13.25 -17.90 -7.74
CA ILE A 138 -14.46 -17.36 -7.11
C ILE A 138 -15.71 -18.12 -7.56
N ASP A 139 -15.91 -18.29 -8.87
CA ASP A 139 -17.04 -19.01 -9.45
C ASP A 139 -17.11 -20.47 -8.97
N SER A 140 -15.97 -21.04 -8.59
CA SER A 140 -15.85 -22.41 -8.08
C SER A 140 -15.97 -22.51 -6.55
N GLY A 141 -16.28 -21.41 -5.85
CA GLY A 141 -16.53 -21.41 -4.41
C GLY A 141 -15.32 -21.14 -3.51
N ALA A 142 -14.32 -20.41 -4.00
CA ALA A 142 -13.27 -19.86 -3.13
C ALA A 142 -13.90 -18.96 -2.06
N ASN A 143 -13.51 -19.15 -0.80
CA ASN A 143 -13.87 -18.22 0.27
C ASN A 143 -13.00 -16.96 0.15
N ILE A 144 -13.65 -15.86 -0.20
CA ILE A 144 -13.04 -14.57 -0.56
C ILE A 144 -12.33 -13.89 0.63
N ASP A 145 -12.87 -14.11 1.84
CA ASP A 145 -12.47 -13.40 3.06
C ASP A 145 -11.54 -14.22 3.97
N ILE A 146 -11.03 -15.37 3.49
CA ILE A 146 -9.95 -16.08 4.22
C ILE A 146 -8.81 -15.09 4.46
N GLN A 147 -8.28 -15.10 5.69
CA GLN A 147 -7.11 -14.33 6.08
C GLN A 147 -5.89 -15.24 6.17
N ASN A 148 -4.76 -14.78 5.66
CA ASN A 148 -3.48 -15.46 5.87
C ASN A 148 -2.97 -15.22 7.30
N GLU A 149 -1.79 -15.75 7.63
CA GLU A 149 -1.19 -15.60 8.98
C GLU A 149 -0.92 -14.15 9.38
N HIS A 150 -1.00 -13.19 8.46
CA HIS A 150 -0.84 -11.76 8.73
C HIS A 150 -2.17 -11.00 8.70
N GLY A 151 -3.29 -11.70 8.57
CA GLY A 151 -4.62 -11.09 8.44
C GLY A 151 -4.95 -10.57 7.04
N TRP A 152 -4.17 -10.86 6.00
CA TRP A 152 -4.40 -10.34 4.64
C TRP A 152 -5.41 -11.20 3.88
N THR A 153 -6.34 -10.54 3.17
CA THR A 153 -7.30 -11.19 2.26
C THR A 153 -6.87 -11.07 0.79
N ALA A 154 -7.59 -11.74 -0.10
CA ALA A 154 -7.43 -11.56 -1.54
C ALA A 154 -7.60 -10.09 -1.97
N LEU A 155 -8.60 -9.39 -1.41
CA LEU A 155 -8.86 -7.98 -1.67
C LEU A 155 -7.70 -7.08 -1.21
N THR A 156 -7.10 -7.37 -0.05
CA THR A 156 -5.92 -6.62 0.44
C THR A 156 -4.73 -6.77 -0.51
N PHE A 157 -4.47 -7.98 -1.02
CA PHE A 157 -3.40 -8.22 -2.00
C PHE A 157 -3.67 -7.52 -3.33
N ALA A 158 -4.88 -7.67 -3.90
CA ALA A 158 -5.25 -7.04 -5.15
C ALA A 158 -5.13 -5.52 -5.08
N SER A 159 -5.59 -4.91 -3.98
CA SER A 159 -5.54 -3.46 -3.75
C SER A 159 -4.12 -2.92 -3.61
N ARG A 160 -3.22 -3.67 -2.96
CA ARG A 160 -1.80 -3.29 -2.82
C ARG A 160 -1.05 -3.29 -4.14
N TYR A 161 -1.34 -4.25 -5.00
CA TYR A 161 -0.62 -4.48 -6.26
C TYR A 161 -1.40 -3.98 -7.48
N SER A 162 -2.38 -3.09 -7.28
CA SER A 162 -3.20 -2.57 -8.37
C SER A 162 -2.47 -1.52 -9.21
N ASN A 163 -1.70 -1.96 -10.19
CA ASN A 163 -0.90 -1.11 -11.09
C ASN A 163 -1.18 -1.38 -12.58
N SER A 164 -2.25 -2.12 -12.88
CA SER A 164 -2.62 -2.57 -14.21
C SER A 164 -4.14 -2.62 -14.38
N LYS A 165 -4.63 -2.66 -15.63
CA LYS A 165 -6.07 -2.84 -15.89
C LYS A 165 -6.60 -4.17 -15.34
N SER A 166 -5.84 -5.25 -15.45
CA SER A 166 -6.24 -6.57 -14.94
C SER A 166 -6.32 -6.60 -13.41
N SER A 167 -5.42 -5.89 -12.73
CA SER A 167 -5.47 -5.78 -11.27
C SER A 167 -6.67 -4.96 -10.79
N LEU A 168 -7.01 -3.86 -11.46
CA LEU A 168 -8.24 -3.11 -11.20
C LEU A 168 -9.51 -3.96 -11.41
N LYS A 169 -9.60 -4.70 -12.54
CA LYS A 169 -10.70 -5.65 -12.79
C LYS A 169 -10.84 -6.68 -11.67
N THR A 170 -9.71 -7.15 -11.13
CA THR A 170 -9.70 -8.13 -10.04
C THR A 170 -10.23 -7.54 -8.73
N VAL A 171 -9.83 -6.31 -8.38
CA VAL A 171 -10.39 -5.61 -7.21
C VAL A 171 -11.90 -5.49 -7.36
N LYS A 172 -12.37 -5.05 -8.53
CA LYS A 172 -13.80 -4.93 -8.83
C LYS A 172 -14.53 -6.27 -8.69
N LEU A 173 -13.99 -7.33 -9.29
CA LEU A 173 -14.56 -8.66 -9.19
C LEU A 173 -14.67 -9.15 -7.74
N LEU A 174 -13.62 -8.95 -6.92
CA LEU A 174 -13.64 -9.35 -5.51
C LEU A 174 -14.73 -8.60 -4.73
N ILE A 175 -14.87 -7.30 -4.95
CA ILE A 175 -15.92 -6.47 -4.35
C ILE A 175 -17.31 -6.92 -4.81
N ASP A 176 -17.51 -7.05 -6.13
CA ASP A 176 -18.79 -7.47 -6.74
C ASP A 176 -19.20 -8.89 -6.27
N SER A 177 -18.23 -9.72 -5.88
CA SER A 177 -18.43 -11.06 -5.34
C SER A 177 -18.62 -11.10 -3.82
N GLY A 178 -18.70 -9.94 -3.15
CA GLY A 178 -19.03 -9.84 -1.74
C GLY A 178 -17.84 -9.85 -0.77
N ALA A 179 -16.62 -9.53 -1.22
CA ALA A 179 -15.49 -9.32 -0.31
C ALA A 179 -15.81 -8.28 0.76
N ASN A 180 -15.51 -8.56 2.02
CA ASN A 180 -15.61 -7.55 3.07
C ASN A 180 -14.47 -6.52 2.94
N ILE A 181 -14.85 -5.30 2.56
CA ILE A 181 -13.95 -4.19 2.19
C ILE A 181 -13.09 -3.72 3.38
N ASP A 182 -13.62 -3.81 4.60
CA ASP A 182 -13.02 -3.24 5.80
C ASP A 182 -12.30 -4.27 6.68
N ILE A 183 -12.07 -5.51 6.18
CA ILE A 183 -11.23 -6.48 6.90
C ILE A 183 -9.87 -5.86 7.18
N GLN A 184 -9.51 -5.88 8.46
CA GLN A 184 -8.23 -5.43 8.97
C GLN A 184 -7.29 -6.62 9.11
N ASN A 185 -6.06 -6.43 8.63
CA ASN A 185 -4.98 -7.35 8.89
C ASN A 185 -4.51 -7.26 10.35
N GLU A 186 -3.52 -8.08 10.75
CA GLU A 186 -3.00 -8.08 12.13
C GLU A 186 -2.49 -6.71 12.59
N ASN A 187 -2.13 -5.81 11.68
CA ASN A 187 -1.70 -4.45 11.99
C ASN A 187 -2.79 -3.39 11.76
N GLY A 188 -4.06 -3.79 11.63
CA GLY A 188 -5.17 -2.87 11.42
C GLY A 188 -5.28 -2.31 9.99
N TRP A 189 -4.52 -2.83 9.02
CA TRP A 189 -4.55 -2.32 7.65
C TRP A 189 -5.71 -2.92 6.86
N THR A 190 -6.39 -2.05 6.11
CA THR A 190 -7.49 -2.40 5.21
C THR A 190 -7.05 -2.33 3.74
N ALA A 191 -7.91 -2.76 2.82
CA ALA A 191 -7.70 -2.60 1.38
C ALA A 191 -7.47 -1.12 1.00
N LEU A 192 -8.26 -0.20 1.57
CA LEU A 192 -8.14 1.24 1.31
C LEU A 192 -6.80 1.81 1.78
N HIS A 193 -6.26 1.35 2.92
CA HIS A 193 -4.92 1.73 3.37
C HIS A 193 -3.83 1.32 2.38
N MET A 194 -3.93 0.10 1.84
CA MET A 194 -2.95 -0.41 0.88
C MET A 194 -3.03 0.35 -0.44
N ALA A 195 -4.23 0.52 -1.00
CA ALA A 195 -4.43 1.26 -2.24
C ALA A 195 -3.93 2.71 -2.12
N SER A 196 -4.27 3.39 -1.03
CA SER A 196 -3.88 4.79 -0.79
C SER A 196 -2.37 4.97 -0.63
N ARG A 197 -1.69 4.05 0.07
CA ARG A 197 -0.24 4.10 0.28
C ARG A 197 0.57 3.89 -0.99
N TYR A 198 0.08 3.01 -1.87
CA TYR A 198 0.77 2.57 -3.08
C TYR A 198 0.19 3.20 -4.36
N SER A 199 -0.63 4.25 -4.24
CA SER A 199 -1.21 4.92 -5.39
C SER A 199 -0.18 5.71 -6.18
N ASN A 200 0.32 5.14 -7.28
CA ASN A 200 1.34 5.73 -8.15
C ASN A 200 1.04 5.56 -9.64
N SER A 201 -0.15 5.06 -9.97
CA SER A 201 -0.65 4.82 -11.31
C SER A 201 -2.14 5.19 -11.41
N GLU A 202 -2.66 5.33 -12.62
CA GLU A 202 -4.10 5.55 -12.85
C GLU A 202 -4.94 4.37 -12.30
N SER A 203 -4.49 3.13 -12.47
CA SER A 203 -5.19 1.94 -11.96
C SER A 203 -5.26 1.90 -10.44
N SER A 204 -4.20 2.31 -9.74
CA SER A 204 -4.22 2.40 -8.28
C SER A 204 -5.12 3.54 -7.78
N LEU A 205 -5.19 4.67 -8.50
CA LEU A 205 -6.12 5.75 -8.17
C LEU A 205 -7.57 5.28 -8.33
N GLU A 206 -7.90 4.63 -9.45
CA GLU A 206 -9.25 4.10 -9.68
C GLU A 206 -9.59 2.99 -8.67
N THR A 207 -8.60 2.26 -8.17
CA THR A 207 -8.78 1.29 -7.07
C THR A 207 -9.19 1.97 -5.77
N VAL A 208 -8.56 3.11 -5.41
CA VAL A 208 -8.97 3.90 -4.24
C VAL A 208 -10.41 4.37 -4.40
N LYS A 209 -10.74 4.92 -5.58
CA LYS A 209 -12.09 5.39 -5.90
C LYS A 209 -13.12 4.26 -5.79
N LEU A 210 -12.84 3.12 -6.40
CA LEU A 210 -13.72 1.96 -6.36
C LEU A 210 -13.97 1.48 -4.92
N LEU A 211 -12.93 1.43 -4.08
CA LEU A 211 -13.08 1.04 -2.67
C LEU A 211 -13.98 2.03 -1.92
N ILE A 212 -13.80 3.33 -2.13
CA ILE A 212 -14.64 4.39 -1.53
C ILE A 212 -16.08 4.28 -2.02
N ASP A 213 -16.30 4.21 -3.34
CA ASP A 213 -17.63 4.11 -3.96
C ASP A 213 -18.37 2.84 -3.51
N SER A 214 -17.62 1.80 -3.11
CA SER A 214 -18.17 0.54 -2.59
C SER A 214 -18.38 0.54 -1.07
N GLY A 215 -18.15 1.67 -0.40
CA GLY A 215 -18.47 1.85 1.01
C GLY A 215 -17.33 1.59 2.00
N ALA A 216 -16.06 1.59 1.56
CA ALA A 216 -14.92 1.51 2.48
C ALA A 216 -14.98 2.64 3.53
N ASN A 217 -14.76 2.30 4.81
CA ASN A 217 -14.67 3.32 5.84
C ASN A 217 -13.34 4.08 5.73
N ILE A 218 -13.44 5.31 5.20
CA ILE A 218 -12.30 6.22 4.94
C ILE A 218 -11.47 6.56 6.20
N ASN A 219 -12.08 6.54 7.39
CA ASN A 219 -11.46 6.99 8.64
C ASN A 219 -10.95 5.85 9.52
N ILE A 220 -11.02 4.59 9.05
CA ILE A 220 -9.96 3.59 9.19
C ILE A 220 -8.70 4.01 9.99
N GLN A 221 -8.54 3.72 11.29
CA GLN A 221 -7.23 3.83 11.93
C GLN A 221 -6.62 2.44 12.13
N ASN A 222 -5.43 2.21 11.55
CA ASN A 222 -4.67 0.99 11.80
C ASN A 222 -4.06 0.97 13.21
N GLU A 223 -3.32 -0.08 13.58
CA GLU A 223 -2.71 -0.19 14.92
C GLU A 223 -1.77 0.96 15.30
N TYR A 224 -1.24 1.69 14.32
CA TYR A 224 -0.40 2.87 14.52
C TYR A 224 -1.19 4.19 14.54
N GLY A 225 -2.52 4.13 14.43
CA GLY A 225 -3.41 5.27 14.31
C GLY A 225 -3.38 5.92 12.93
N LEU A 226 -2.80 5.28 11.91
CA LEU A 226 -2.70 5.85 10.56
C LEU A 226 -4.00 5.65 9.79
N THR A 227 -4.43 6.69 9.08
CA THR A 227 -5.56 6.65 8.13
C THR A 227 -5.11 6.54 6.69
N ALA A 228 -6.03 6.22 5.78
CA ALA A 228 -5.79 6.25 4.34
C ALA A 228 -5.23 7.60 3.86
N LEU A 229 -5.80 8.71 4.35
CA LEU A 229 -5.34 10.07 4.04
C LEU A 229 -3.89 10.30 4.49
N MET A 230 -3.52 9.89 5.72
CA MET A 230 -2.14 10.02 6.19
C MET A 230 -1.14 9.26 5.32
N LEU A 231 -1.49 8.05 4.91
CA LEU A 231 -0.65 7.22 4.05
C LEU A 231 -0.50 7.81 2.64
N ALA A 232 -1.59 8.30 2.04
CA ALA A 232 -1.55 8.97 0.75
C ALA A 232 -0.70 10.25 0.82
N SER A 233 -0.89 11.08 1.85
CA SER A 233 -0.12 12.32 2.06
C SER A 233 1.38 12.06 2.26
N ARG A 234 1.75 10.95 2.94
CA ARG A 234 3.15 10.52 3.10
C ARG A 234 3.79 10.04 1.80
N SER A 235 2.99 9.46 0.90
CA SER A 235 3.45 8.84 -0.36
C SER A 235 3.18 9.71 -1.60
N SER A 236 2.92 11.00 -1.42
CA SER A 236 2.53 11.89 -2.52
C SER A 236 3.69 12.37 -3.38
N TYR A 237 4.25 11.46 -4.20
CA TYR A 237 5.38 11.71 -5.09
C TYR A 237 5.00 11.70 -6.59
N SER A 238 3.70 11.61 -6.92
CA SER A 238 3.21 11.53 -8.29
C SER A 238 1.86 12.25 -8.42
N THR A 239 1.44 12.58 -9.64
CA THR A 239 0.11 13.13 -9.90
C THR A 239 -1.00 12.21 -9.39
N SER A 240 -0.88 10.89 -9.57
CA SER A 240 -1.87 9.93 -9.09
C SER A 240 -2.01 9.90 -7.57
N SER A 241 -0.90 10.03 -6.83
CA SER A 241 -0.96 10.10 -5.37
C SER A 241 -1.50 11.44 -4.86
N LEU A 242 -1.25 12.55 -5.56
CA LEU A 242 -1.90 13.83 -5.27
C LEU A 242 -3.42 13.74 -5.48
N GLU A 243 -3.87 13.21 -6.62
CA GLU A 243 -5.29 12.99 -6.89
C GLU A 243 -5.93 12.02 -5.90
N THR A 244 -5.16 11.05 -5.38
CA THR A 244 -5.63 10.17 -4.31
C THR A 244 -5.89 10.94 -3.01
N VAL A 245 -5.01 11.88 -2.63
CA VAL A 245 -5.25 12.74 -1.46
C VAL A 245 -6.50 13.58 -1.67
N LYS A 246 -6.65 14.19 -2.85
CA LYS A 246 -7.82 15.00 -3.20
C LYS A 246 -9.10 14.18 -3.13
N LEU A 247 -9.13 13.01 -3.75
CA LEU A 247 -10.25 12.09 -3.71
C LEU A 247 -10.65 11.72 -2.27
N LEU A 248 -9.69 11.40 -1.40
CA LEU A 248 -9.96 11.07 0.00
C LEU A 248 -10.59 12.26 0.75
N ILE A 249 -10.07 13.47 0.53
CA ILE A 249 -10.63 14.70 1.12
C ILE A 249 -12.05 14.96 0.61
N ASP A 250 -12.25 14.93 -0.70
CA ASP A 250 -13.54 15.17 -1.36
C ASP A 250 -14.59 14.13 -0.93
N SER A 251 -14.13 12.92 -0.55
CA SER A 251 -14.98 11.83 -0.04
C SER A 251 -15.20 11.87 1.48
N GLY A 252 -14.77 12.92 2.17
CA GLY A 252 -15.05 13.14 3.59
C GLY A 252 -14.03 12.55 4.57
N ALA A 253 -12.78 12.35 4.17
CA ALA A 253 -11.71 12.01 5.11
C ALA A 253 -11.53 13.10 6.16
N ASN A 254 -11.44 12.71 7.44
CA ASN A 254 -11.15 13.66 8.50
C ASN A 254 -9.66 14.05 8.48
N ILE A 255 -9.41 15.27 8.02
CA ILE A 255 -8.07 15.84 7.77
C ILE A 255 -7.22 15.96 9.05
N ASN A 256 -7.87 16.11 10.21
CA ASN A 256 -7.21 16.44 11.48
C ASN A 256 -7.07 15.23 12.42
N ILE A 257 -7.36 14.01 11.97
CA ILE A 257 -7.06 12.79 12.77
C ILE A 257 -5.58 12.78 13.15
N GLN A 258 -5.31 12.33 14.36
CA GLN A 258 -3.98 12.19 14.93
C GLN A 258 -3.66 10.69 15.12
N ASN A 259 -2.51 10.25 14.62
CA ASN A 259 -2.05 8.88 14.85
C ASN A 259 -1.56 8.68 16.30
N ASN A 260 -1.03 7.50 16.65
CA ASN A 260 -0.61 7.22 18.04
C ASN A 260 0.49 8.16 18.54
N ASN A 261 1.33 8.69 17.65
CA ASN A 261 2.36 9.69 17.98
C ASN A 261 1.84 11.13 17.84
N ARG A 262 0.53 11.30 17.66
CA ARG A 262 -0.19 12.55 17.42
C ARG A 262 0.14 13.27 16.10
N TRP A 263 0.56 12.55 15.07
CA TRP A 263 0.82 13.11 13.75
C TRP A 263 -0.47 13.26 12.93
N THR A 264 -0.57 14.35 12.18
CA THR A 264 -1.65 14.60 11.21
C THR A 264 -1.19 14.32 9.78
N ALA A 265 -2.13 14.26 8.83
CA ALA A 265 -1.83 14.16 7.41
C ALA A 265 -0.93 15.32 6.92
N LEU A 266 -1.19 16.55 7.40
CA LEU A 266 -0.37 17.73 7.10
C LEU A 266 1.07 17.55 7.58
N MET A 267 1.29 17.04 8.80
CA MET A 267 2.66 16.78 9.29
C MET A 267 3.40 15.75 8.43
N MET A 268 2.70 14.72 7.94
CA MET A 268 3.29 13.74 7.03
C MET A 268 3.67 14.39 5.70
N ALA A 269 2.74 15.10 5.05
CA ALA A 269 3.00 15.79 3.80
C ALA A 269 4.19 16.78 3.94
N SER A 270 4.20 17.59 5.00
CA SER A 270 5.25 18.59 5.25
C SER A 270 6.64 17.95 5.49
N ARG A 271 6.70 16.80 6.18
CA ARG A 271 7.97 16.09 6.41
C ARG A 271 8.54 15.47 5.15
N TYR A 272 7.67 14.95 4.29
CA TYR A 272 8.03 14.19 3.08
C TYR A 272 7.87 15.02 1.79
N SER A 273 7.91 16.35 1.89
CA SER A 273 7.74 17.24 0.75
C SER A 273 9.00 17.38 -0.12
N TYR A 274 9.26 16.38 -0.97
CA TYR A 274 10.46 16.30 -1.81
C TYR A 274 10.19 16.45 -3.31
N SER A 275 8.94 16.70 -3.69
CA SER A 275 8.48 16.81 -5.07
C SER A 275 7.43 17.91 -5.21
N THR A 276 7.11 18.30 -6.45
CA THR A 276 6.02 19.25 -6.73
C THR A 276 4.67 18.71 -6.25
N SER A 277 4.38 17.42 -6.48
CA SER A 277 3.13 16.78 -6.04
C SER A 277 2.98 16.79 -4.51
N SER A 278 4.07 16.59 -3.76
CA SER A 278 4.03 16.67 -2.31
C SER A 278 3.85 18.10 -1.78
N LEU A 279 4.40 19.11 -2.48
CA LEU A 279 4.14 20.52 -2.15
C LEU A 279 2.67 20.87 -2.40
N GLU A 280 2.12 20.46 -3.54
CA GLU A 280 0.70 20.63 -3.87
C GLU A 280 -0.19 19.88 -2.88
N THR A 281 0.24 18.74 -2.35
CA THR A 281 -0.45 18.02 -1.29
C THR A 281 -0.51 18.83 0.01
N VAL A 282 0.59 19.48 0.40
CA VAL A 282 0.58 20.39 1.57
C VAL A 282 -0.39 21.53 1.35
N LYS A 283 -0.36 22.16 0.17
CA LYS A 283 -1.29 23.24 -0.18
C LYS A 283 -2.74 22.78 -0.11
N LEU A 284 -3.06 21.65 -0.75
CA LEU A 284 -4.39 21.06 -0.76
C LEU A 284 -4.91 20.79 0.66
N LEU A 285 -4.08 20.22 1.54
CA LEU A 285 -4.46 19.97 2.93
C LEU A 285 -4.77 21.26 3.69
N ILE A 286 -3.97 22.31 3.49
CA ILE A 286 -4.21 23.64 4.10
C ILE A 286 -5.52 24.24 3.58
N ASP A 287 -5.68 24.27 2.25
CA ASP A 287 -6.87 24.81 1.58
C ASP A 287 -8.15 24.06 2.00
N SER A 288 -8.02 22.79 2.37
CA SER A 288 -9.11 21.93 2.85
C SER A 288 -9.35 22.01 4.36
N GLY A 289 -8.67 22.90 5.09
CA GLY A 289 -8.92 23.15 6.51
C GLY A 289 -8.08 22.30 7.49
N ALA A 290 -6.91 21.82 7.08
CA ALA A 290 -5.95 21.24 8.01
C ALA A 290 -5.52 22.28 9.06
N ASN A 291 -5.56 21.91 10.34
CA ASN A 291 -5.07 22.77 11.40
C ASN A 291 -3.53 22.79 11.38
N ILE A 292 -2.98 23.91 10.90
CA ILE A 292 -1.55 24.11 10.64
C ILE A 292 -0.67 24.09 11.90
N ASN A 293 -1.25 24.37 13.07
CA ASN A 293 -0.54 24.57 14.33
C ASN A 293 -0.67 23.40 15.30
N ILE A 294 -1.27 22.27 14.91
CA ILE A 294 -1.26 21.05 15.73
C ILE A 294 0.18 20.65 16.04
N GLN A 295 0.42 20.18 17.26
CA GLN A 295 1.69 19.59 17.68
C GLN A 295 1.52 18.08 17.91
N ASN A 296 2.52 17.32 17.46
CA ASN A 296 2.59 15.89 17.75
C ASN A 296 2.99 15.65 19.21
N GLU A 297 3.14 14.39 19.61
CA GLU A 297 3.44 14.08 21.01
C GLU A 297 4.74 14.74 21.47
N TYR A 298 5.73 14.91 20.59
CA TYR A 298 7.03 15.54 20.88
C TYR A 298 7.00 17.07 20.79
N GLY A 299 5.84 17.69 20.57
CA GLY A 299 5.71 19.13 20.42
C GLY A 299 6.06 19.65 19.02
N TRP A 300 6.16 18.78 18.02
CA TRP A 300 6.50 19.22 16.66
C TRP A 300 5.28 19.61 15.85
N SER A 301 5.34 20.78 15.19
CA SER A 301 4.36 21.23 14.21
C SER A 301 4.73 20.81 12.77
N ALA A 302 3.78 20.98 11.84
CA ALA A 302 4.04 20.78 10.42
C ALA A 302 5.19 21.67 9.90
N LEU A 303 5.25 22.92 10.37
CA LEU A 303 6.33 23.85 10.05
C LEU A 303 7.69 23.34 10.52
N MET A 304 7.81 22.85 11.75
CA MET A 304 9.08 22.28 12.23
C MET A 304 9.52 21.05 11.42
N MET A 305 8.57 20.21 11.02
CA MET A 305 8.84 19.05 10.17
C MET A 305 9.39 19.47 8.81
N ALA A 306 8.76 20.44 8.14
CA ALA A 306 9.23 21.00 6.89
C ALA A 306 10.62 21.66 7.05
N SER A 307 10.82 22.44 8.11
CA SER A 307 12.08 23.11 8.45
C SER A 307 13.24 22.13 8.63
N LYS A 308 13.02 20.99 9.30
CA LYS A 308 14.04 19.94 9.46
C LYS A 308 14.35 19.22 8.14
N SER A 309 13.37 19.10 7.25
CA SER A 309 13.47 18.38 5.96
C SER A 309 13.80 19.31 4.77
N SER A 310 14.21 20.56 5.03
CA SER A 310 14.30 21.61 4.01
C SER A 310 15.57 21.56 3.14
N TYR A 311 15.86 20.40 2.54
CA TYR A 311 17.05 20.16 1.70
C TYR A 311 16.79 20.29 0.19
N SER A 312 15.53 20.38 -0.24
CA SER A 312 15.11 20.45 -1.66
C SER A 312 14.34 21.73 -1.94
N THR A 313 14.24 22.15 -3.21
CA THR A 313 13.44 23.33 -3.59
C THR A 313 11.99 23.21 -3.11
N SER A 314 11.34 22.06 -3.32
CA SER A 314 9.96 21.82 -2.87
C SER A 314 9.81 21.89 -1.34
N SER A 315 10.77 21.36 -0.58
CA SER A 315 10.72 21.47 0.89
C SER A 315 11.00 22.88 1.38
N LEU A 316 11.80 23.69 0.65
CA LEU A 316 11.96 25.11 0.95
C LEU A 316 10.67 25.90 0.69
N GLU A 317 9.99 25.63 -0.43
CA GLU A 317 8.70 26.22 -0.78
C GLU A 317 7.61 25.80 0.20
N THR A 318 7.67 24.58 0.72
CA THR A 318 6.75 24.09 1.76
C THR A 318 6.86 24.91 3.04
N VAL A 319 8.08 25.27 3.46
CA VAL A 319 8.29 26.15 4.63
C VAL A 319 7.66 27.52 4.40
N LYS A 320 7.89 28.13 3.24
CA LYS A 320 7.28 29.43 2.87
C LYS A 320 5.76 29.34 2.86
N LEU A 321 5.21 28.35 2.17
CA LEU A 321 3.77 28.10 2.08
C LEU A 321 3.13 27.99 3.47
N LEU A 322 3.74 27.21 4.39
CA LEU A 322 3.23 27.07 5.74
C LEU A 322 3.23 28.40 6.50
N ILE A 323 4.29 29.19 6.37
CA ILE A 323 4.40 30.51 7.01
C ILE A 323 3.37 31.49 6.42
N ASP A 324 3.30 31.58 5.09
CA ASP A 324 2.33 32.42 4.38
C ASP A 324 0.87 32.02 4.72
N SER A 325 0.65 30.75 5.08
CA SER A 325 -0.65 30.22 5.51
C SER A 325 -0.91 30.35 7.02
N GLY A 326 -0.07 31.09 7.76
CA GLY A 326 -0.30 31.39 9.17
C GLY A 326 0.24 30.35 10.17
N ALA A 327 1.23 29.54 9.78
CA ALA A 327 1.94 28.70 10.73
C ALA A 327 2.69 29.55 11.76
N ASN A 328 2.48 29.27 13.04
CA ASN A 328 3.13 30.00 14.12
C ASN A 328 4.60 29.59 14.23
N ILE A 329 5.49 30.51 13.87
CA ILE A 329 6.95 30.32 13.87
C ILE A 329 7.56 30.21 15.28
N ASN A 330 6.82 30.65 16.29
CA ASN A 330 7.25 30.71 17.70
C ASN A 330 6.83 29.48 18.51
N ILE A 331 6.12 28.51 17.90
CA ILE A 331 5.84 27.22 18.55
C ILE A 331 7.17 26.58 18.95
N GLN A 332 7.23 26.03 20.16
CA GLN A 332 8.37 25.29 20.68
C GLN A 332 8.00 23.81 20.87
N ASN A 333 8.94 22.92 20.54
CA ASN A 333 8.80 21.51 20.85
C ASN A 333 9.22 21.20 22.30
N ARG A 334 9.17 19.93 22.71
CA ARG A 334 9.55 19.53 24.08
C ARG A 334 11.00 19.82 24.46
N HIS A 335 11.86 20.15 23.50
CA HIS A 335 13.26 20.57 23.74
C HIS A 335 13.41 22.10 23.77
N GLY A 336 12.33 22.87 23.67
CA GLY A 336 12.36 24.33 23.57
C GLY A 336 12.77 24.85 22.19
N LEU A 337 12.88 23.98 21.18
CA LEU A 337 13.34 24.35 19.84
C LEU A 337 12.15 24.78 18.95
N THR A 338 12.37 25.83 18.17
CA THR A 338 11.47 26.43 17.18
C THR A 338 11.79 25.97 15.76
N CYS A 339 10.98 26.37 14.77
CA CYS A 339 11.31 26.12 13.37
C CYS A 339 12.63 26.79 12.93
N LEU A 340 12.96 27.96 13.52
CA LEU A 340 14.19 28.69 13.25
C LEU A 340 15.42 27.86 13.62
N ASP A 341 15.39 27.23 14.81
CA ASP A 341 16.51 26.42 15.30
C ASP A 341 16.83 25.29 14.33
N TYR A 342 15.81 24.63 13.77
CA TYR A 342 15.99 23.59 12.77
C TYR A 342 16.57 24.12 11.45
N ILE A 343 16.17 25.31 11.01
CA ILE A 343 16.69 25.93 9.80
C ILE A 343 18.17 26.33 9.95
N TYR A 344 18.58 26.75 11.15
CA TYR A 344 19.97 27.07 11.44
C TYR A 344 20.84 25.81 11.57
N LEU A 345 20.35 24.78 12.28
CA LEU A 345 21.10 23.55 12.54
C LEU A 345 21.33 22.71 11.28
N PHE A 346 20.35 22.62 10.38
CA PHE A 346 20.38 21.68 9.25
C PHE A 346 20.86 22.27 7.92
N LYS A 347 21.63 23.37 7.96
CA LYS A 347 22.19 24.06 6.77
C LYS A 347 21.12 24.39 5.70
N SER A 348 19.90 24.73 6.12
CA SER A 348 18.85 25.20 5.22
C SER A 348 19.29 26.45 4.47
N SER A 349 18.74 26.67 3.25
CA SER A 349 19.23 27.72 2.34
C SER A 349 19.22 29.12 2.98
N ASN A 350 20.23 29.94 2.64
CA ASN A 350 20.31 31.34 3.11
C ASN A 350 19.04 32.15 2.79
N HIS A 351 18.32 31.76 1.73
CA HIS A 351 17.04 32.36 1.38
C HIS A 351 16.02 32.20 2.52
N ILE A 352 15.86 31.01 3.11
CA ILE A 352 14.87 30.83 4.19
C ILE A 352 15.29 31.58 5.44
N LYS A 353 16.58 31.56 5.78
CA LYS A 353 17.11 32.31 6.92
C LYS A 353 16.79 33.81 6.79
N ASN A 354 17.01 34.38 5.61
CA ASN A 354 16.70 35.79 5.35
C ASN A 354 15.19 36.07 5.36
N TYR A 355 14.39 35.20 4.75
CA TYR A 355 12.93 35.32 4.71
C TYR A 355 12.34 35.33 6.13
N LEU A 356 12.75 34.39 6.98
CA LEU A 356 12.30 34.32 8.36
C LEU A 356 12.85 35.45 9.24
N LYS A 357 14.08 35.91 9.01
CA LYS A 357 14.62 37.09 9.70
C LYS A 357 13.76 38.31 9.42
N ASN A 358 13.38 38.53 8.16
CA ASN A 358 12.49 39.62 7.77
C ASN A 358 11.11 39.50 8.46
N ILE A 359 10.56 38.28 8.56
CA ILE A 359 9.28 38.06 9.26
C ILE A 359 9.41 38.28 10.76
N SER A 360 10.47 37.80 11.41
CA SER A 360 10.68 38.00 12.84
C SER A 360 10.94 39.47 13.18
N GLU A 361 11.70 40.19 12.37
CA GLU A 361 11.86 41.64 12.48
C GLU A 361 10.54 42.36 12.23
N PHE A 362 9.76 41.92 11.24
CA PHE A 362 8.42 42.44 10.99
C PHE A 362 7.46 42.17 12.15
N GLU A 363 7.43 40.98 12.75
CA GLU A 363 6.61 40.67 13.92
C GLU A 363 7.05 41.46 15.16
N LYS A 364 8.37 41.64 15.38
CA LYS A 364 8.87 42.52 16.44
C LYS A 364 8.43 43.96 16.22
N ASN A 365 8.57 44.47 14.99
CA ASN A 365 8.14 45.80 14.61
C ASN A 365 6.61 45.94 14.68
N THR A 366 5.86 44.92 14.31
CA THR A 366 4.39 44.91 14.38
C THR A 366 3.92 44.81 15.82
N ASN A 367 4.56 44.03 16.68
CA ASN A 367 4.27 44.01 18.12
C ASN A 367 4.62 45.36 18.77
N ILE A 368 5.70 46.02 18.36
CA ILE A 368 6.02 47.40 18.76
C ILE A 368 4.94 48.37 18.26
N LEU A 369 4.51 48.27 17.00
CA LEU A 369 3.47 49.11 16.41
C LEU A 369 2.09 48.86 17.02
N LEU A 370 1.76 47.61 17.37
CA LEU A 370 0.53 47.22 18.08
C LEU A 370 0.57 47.74 19.52
N TRP A 371 1.73 47.68 20.17
CA TRP A 371 1.99 48.35 21.46
C TRP A 371 1.81 49.87 21.37
N CYS A 372 2.32 50.49 20.31
CA CYS A 372 2.13 51.91 20.04
C CYS A 372 0.65 52.23 19.79
N ALA A 373 -0.06 51.42 18.99
CA ALA A 373 -1.46 51.60 18.63
C ALA A 373 -2.41 51.45 19.84
N ILE A 374 -2.14 50.50 20.74
CA ILE A 374 -2.91 50.31 21.98
C ILE A 374 -2.70 51.50 22.97
N ARG A 375 -1.61 52.27 22.83
CA ARG A 375 -1.32 53.45 23.67
C ARG A 375 -1.57 54.81 23.03
N VAL A 376 -2.14 54.89 21.82
CA VAL A 376 -2.55 56.19 21.26
C VAL A 376 -3.87 56.64 21.89
N ASN A 377 -3.78 57.36 23.00
CA ASN A 377 -4.87 58.19 23.50
C ASN A 377 -5.09 59.38 22.55
N LYS A 378 -6.30 59.95 22.49
CA LYS A 378 -6.73 61.06 21.59
C LYS A 378 -5.87 62.34 21.62
N LYS A 379 -4.82 62.42 22.45
CA LYS A 379 -3.94 63.58 22.61
C LYS A 379 -2.49 63.37 22.16
N THR A 380 -2.13 62.20 21.62
CA THR A 380 -0.75 61.96 21.17
C THR A 380 -0.46 62.74 19.90
N THR A 381 0.55 63.61 19.92
CA THR A 381 0.89 64.47 18.77
C THR A 381 1.80 63.73 17.78
N THR A 382 1.79 64.16 16.51
CA THR A 382 2.65 63.60 15.45
C THR A 382 4.15 63.69 15.83
N HIS A 383 4.53 64.69 16.62
CA HIS A 383 5.91 64.88 17.09
C HIS A 383 6.34 63.78 18.07
N ASP A 384 5.45 63.37 18.99
CA ASP A 384 5.74 62.34 19.99
C ASP A 384 5.91 60.95 19.35
N ILE A 385 5.13 60.67 18.31
CA ILE A 385 5.23 59.43 17.52
C ILE A 385 6.57 59.38 16.77
N ILE A 386 6.96 60.49 16.12
CA ILE A 386 8.22 60.57 15.35
C ILE A 386 9.45 60.48 16.28
N LYS A 387 9.38 61.06 17.49
CA LYS A 387 10.47 61.00 18.48
C LYS A 387 10.66 59.58 19.02
N PHE A 388 9.59 58.80 19.19
CA PHE A 388 9.65 57.41 19.65
C PHE A 388 10.17 56.44 18.57
N ILE A 389 9.86 56.68 17.28
CA ILE A 389 10.34 55.85 16.16
C ILE A 389 11.84 56.06 15.84
N ARG A 390 12.44 57.17 16.29
CA ARG A 390 13.84 57.54 16.01
C ARG A 390 14.88 56.98 16.99
N VAL A 391 14.47 56.27 18.03
CA VAL A 391 15.34 55.54 18.98
C VAL A 391 15.16 54.05 18.70
#